data_AF-A0A3D5WJE8-F1
#
_entry.id   AF-A0A3D5WJE8-F1
#
_cell.length_a   1.000
_cell.length_b   1.000
_cell.length_c   1.000
_cell.angle_alpha   90.00
_cell.angle_beta   90.00
_cell.angle_gamma   90.00
#
_symmetry.space_group_name_H-M   'P 1'
#
loop_
_entity.id
_entity.type
_entity.pdbx_description
1 polymer ?
#
loop_
_entity_poly.entity_id
_entity_poly.type
_entity_poly.pdbx_seq_one_letter_code
_entity_poly.pdbx_strand_id
1 'polypeptide(L)'
;MPTFIDMFAGAGGFSEGFLQAEESGKIFDFLLASDINPTCEVTHRMRYNRQLGLNTEFLTKDISEPDFIEALLEKIESAFGTVEVDVLTGGPPCQSFSLAGERRKNDKKDDLFSYYLKVIEALRPKYFVMENVAGILTKDNGKIKNRILQEIKNIVDYKALASFVDTIENAQISDHITNHEKEQEFDLSLKVLKVWIEQDSLLKERRADYLKVLSLFNTPNTPNINRRQKQFALDSLVAYKNEIHNYSLEQFCSELSGALVDVYRNNKETSEDDRNVIRQVLSLISHQTDIKHIRECVKREINAAQLKRSEYKEHFDRITDYLDMTEIIAIADRQCDFLIATASNGKIASTVKQIKLALEILFEGAYETMQRVLEIAENAGVNMVSLRPIADKVALYRINSPI
;
A
#
# COMPACT_ATOMS: atom_id res chain seq x y z
N MET A 1 -2.30 24.16 -18.81
CA MET A 1 -2.49 23.01 -19.72
C MET A 1 -2.59 21.78 -18.83
N PRO A 2 -3.38 20.74 -19.17
CA PRO A 2 -3.41 19.53 -18.38
C PRO A 2 -2.03 18.87 -18.39
N THR A 3 -1.50 18.50 -17.23
CA THR A 3 -0.15 17.92 -17.09
C THR A 3 -0.20 16.39 -17.14
N PHE A 4 0.89 15.75 -17.59
CA PHE A 4 0.99 14.29 -17.50
C PHE A 4 2.39 13.76 -17.22
N ILE A 5 2.42 12.54 -16.70
CA ILE A 5 3.61 11.74 -16.42
C ILE A 5 3.47 10.35 -17.06
N ASP A 6 4.57 9.82 -17.58
CA ASP A 6 4.65 8.49 -18.22
C ASP A 6 5.56 7.54 -17.42
N MET A 7 4.99 6.52 -16.79
CA MET A 7 5.70 5.52 -15.97
C MET A 7 5.88 4.23 -16.75
N PHE A 8 7.03 3.55 -16.60
CA PHE A 8 7.40 2.44 -17.47
C PHE A 8 7.40 2.89 -18.94
N ALA A 9 7.94 4.09 -19.18
CA ALA A 9 7.74 4.82 -20.42
C ALA A 9 8.33 4.11 -21.64
N GLY A 10 9.30 3.22 -21.46
CA GLY A 10 10.00 2.58 -22.57
C GLY A 10 10.53 3.62 -23.55
N ALA A 11 10.27 3.42 -24.85
CA ALA A 11 10.66 4.38 -25.88
C ALA A 11 9.73 5.62 -26.00
N GLY A 12 8.65 5.70 -25.22
CA GLY A 12 7.72 6.84 -25.18
C GLY A 12 6.44 6.67 -26.00
N GLY A 13 5.88 5.46 -26.06
CA GLY A 13 4.62 5.22 -26.81
C GLY A 13 3.44 6.04 -26.26
N PHE A 14 3.23 6.02 -24.95
CA PHE A 14 2.24 6.88 -24.28
C PHE A 14 2.58 8.36 -24.45
N SER A 15 3.84 8.72 -24.19
CA SER A 15 4.36 10.07 -24.38
C SER A 15 4.00 10.65 -25.76
N GLU A 16 4.30 9.97 -26.86
CA GLU A 16 3.94 10.42 -28.22
C GLU A 16 2.41 10.51 -28.42
N GLY A 17 1.65 9.54 -27.91
CA GLY A 17 0.18 9.54 -28.02
C GLY A 17 -0.45 10.77 -27.35
N PHE A 18 0.01 11.12 -26.14
CA PHE A 18 -0.47 12.31 -25.43
C PHE A 18 0.00 13.62 -26.06
N LEU A 19 1.20 13.66 -26.65
CA LEU A 19 1.66 14.84 -27.40
C LEU A 19 0.90 15.05 -28.72
N GLN A 20 0.41 13.98 -29.34
CA GLN A 20 -0.44 14.04 -30.54
C GLN A 20 -1.92 14.31 -30.19
N ALA A 21 -2.33 14.07 -28.96
CA ALA A 21 -3.68 14.35 -28.49
C ALA A 21 -3.88 15.86 -28.37
N GLU A 22 -4.69 16.42 -29.27
CA GLU A 22 -5.08 17.82 -29.28
C GLU A 22 -6.60 17.91 -29.33
N GLU A 23 -7.19 18.71 -28.44
CA GLU A 23 -8.62 19.03 -28.45
C GLU A 23 -8.80 20.55 -28.38
N SER A 24 -9.40 21.12 -29.42
CA SER A 24 -9.67 22.57 -29.49
C SER A 24 -8.43 23.45 -29.22
N GLY A 25 -7.26 23.07 -29.76
CA GLY A 25 -6.00 23.79 -29.55
C GLY A 25 -5.33 23.56 -28.20
N LYS A 26 -5.88 22.68 -27.36
CA LYS A 26 -5.29 22.31 -26.07
C LYS A 26 -4.48 21.03 -26.23
N ILE A 27 -3.24 21.10 -25.77
CA ILE A 27 -2.31 19.98 -25.68
C ILE A 27 -2.01 19.65 -24.23
N PHE A 28 -1.42 18.47 -24.00
CA PHE A 28 -0.93 18.08 -22.70
C PHE A 28 0.48 18.62 -22.44
N ASP A 29 0.74 19.00 -21.20
CA ASP A 29 2.05 19.44 -20.73
C ASP A 29 2.82 18.24 -20.18
N PHE A 30 3.90 17.86 -20.87
CA PHE A 30 4.66 16.66 -20.56
C PHE A 30 5.72 16.95 -19.50
N LEU A 31 5.42 16.59 -18.25
CA LEU A 31 6.31 16.89 -17.13
C LEU A 31 7.48 15.92 -17.06
N LEU A 32 7.20 14.61 -16.99
CA LEU A 32 8.22 13.63 -16.68
C LEU A 32 7.91 12.25 -17.26
N ALA A 33 8.94 11.54 -17.73
CA ALA A 33 8.90 10.10 -17.95
C ALA A 33 9.82 9.34 -16.99
N SER A 34 9.50 8.09 -16.69
CA SER A 34 10.33 7.22 -15.86
C SER A 34 10.43 5.81 -16.41
N ASP A 35 11.65 5.28 -16.44
CA ASP A 35 11.95 3.89 -16.75
C ASP A 35 13.25 3.47 -16.04
N ILE A 36 13.42 2.18 -15.73
CA ILE A 36 14.68 1.68 -15.16
C ILE A 36 15.81 1.67 -16.19
N ASN A 37 15.49 1.59 -17.49
CA ASN A 37 16.47 1.46 -18.56
C ASN A 37 17.06 2.83 -18.96
N PRO A 38 18.38 3.06 -18.77
CA PRO A 38 19.01 4.33 -19.14
C PRO A 38 18.97 4.64 -20.65
N THR A 39 18.75 3.64 -21.51
CA THR A 39 18.58 3.84 -22.96
C THR A 39 17.28 4.56 -23.28
N CYS A 40 16.24 4.35 -22.46
CA CYS A 40 14.97 5.07 -22.56
C CYS A 40 15.19 6.56 -22.29
N GLU A 41 15.97 6.90 -21.27
CA GLU A 41 16.33 8.31 -20.99
C GLU A 41 16.97 8.97 -22.21
N VAL A 42 17.97 8.33 -22.84
CA VAL A 42 18.63 8.88 -24.03
C VAL A 42 17.61 9.14 -25.15
N THR A 43 16.70 8.19 -25.38
CA THR A 43 15.65 8.30 -26.41
C THR A 43 14.73 9.48 -26.13
N HIS A 44 14.23 9.59 -24.90
CA HIS A 44 13.35 10.66 -24.46
C HIS A 44 14.03 12.03 -24.51
N ARG A 45 15.27 12.15 -24.00
CA ARG A 45 16.01 13.41 -24.01
C ARG A 45 16.29 13.90 -25.43
N MET A 46 16.61 13.00 -26.36
CA MET A 46 16.82 13.37 -27.77
C MET A 46 15.50 13.78 -28.44
N ARG A 47 14.42 13.04 -28.23
CA ARG A 47 13.13 13.32 -28.85
C ARG A 47 12.49 14.58 -28.28
N TYR A 48 12.24 14.61 -26.97
CA TYR A 48 11.41 15.64 -26.35
C TYR A 48 12.20 16.91 -26.06
N ASN A 49 13.42 16.82 -25.51
CA ASN A 49 14.20 18.02 -25.19
C ASN A 49 14.97 18.57 -26.39
N ARG A 50 15.65 17.73 -27.18
CA ARG A 50 16.52 18.21 -28.27
C ARG A 50 15.78 18.51 -29.56
N GLN A 51 14.91 17.61 -30.02
CA GLN A 51 14.20 17.81 -31.30
C GLN A 51 12.96 18.70 -31.14
N LEU A 52 12.16 18.48 -30.09
CA LEU A 52 10.90 19.21 -29.88
C LEU A 52 11.05 20.43 -28.97
N GLY A 53 12.17 20.58 -28.25
CA GLY A 53 12.41 21.72 -27.37
C GLY A 53 11.53 21.76 -26.11
N LEU A 54 10.94 20.62 -25.73
CA LEU A 54 10.08 20.52 -24.55
C LEU A 54 10.91 20.57 -23.26
N ASN A 55 10.36 21.20 -22.23
CA ASN A 55 10.92 21.20 -20.89
C ASN A 55 10.41 19.99 -20.09
N THR A 56 10.80 18.79 -20.51
CA THR A 56 10.39 17.53 -19.87
C THR A 56 11.57 16.90 -19.13
N GLU A 57 11.32 16.31 -17.97
CA GLU A 57 12.31 15.55 -17.20
C GLU A 57 12.24 14.03 -17.42
N PHE A 58 13.32 13.33 -17.07
CA PHE A 58 13.34 11.87 -17.09
C PHE A 58 13.92 11.33 -15.77
N LEU A 59 13.28 10.32 -15.19
CA LEU A 59 13.74 9.62 -13.98
C LEU A 59 14.16 8.19 -14.31
N THR A 60 15.48 7.97 -14.41
CA THR A 60 16.08 6.64 -14.54
C THR A 60 16.28 6.01 -13.16
N LYS A 61 15.31 5.23 -12.69
CA LYS A 61 15.32 4.60 -11.36
C LYS A 61 14.40 3.38 -11.33
N ASP A 62 14.73 2.36 -10.54
CA ASP A 62 13.84 1.23 -10.32
C ASP A 62 12.68 1.64 -9.40
N ILE A 63 11.45 1.45 -9.86
CA ILE A 63 10.22 1.80 -9.10
C ILE A 63 10.11 1.04 -7.77
N SER A 64 10.80 -0.09 -7.63
CA SER A 64 10.83 -0.88 -6.40
C SER A 64 11.80 -0.32 -5.35
N GLU A 65 12.66 0.63 -5.70
CA GLU A 65 13.58 1.25 -4.76
C GLU A 65 12.83 2.00 -3.65
N PRO A 66 13.33 1.94 -2.41
CA PRO A 66 12.61 2.44 -1.24
C PRO A 66 12.40 3.94 -1.25
N ASP A 67 13.21 4.71 -1.97
CA ASP A 67 13.16 6.17 -2.12
C ASP A 67 12.58 6.63 -3.47
N PHE A 68 12.00 5.72 -4.27
CA PHE A 68 11.52 6.06 -5.60
C PHE A 68 10.49 7.20 -5.60
N ILE A 69 9.51 7.13 -4.70
CA ILE A 69 8.46 8.16 -4.59
C ILE A 69 9.07 9.51 -4.24
N GLU A 70 10.02 9.54 -3.31
CA GLU A 70 10.70 10.77 -2.92
C GLU A 70 11.54 11.35 -4.06
N ALA A 71 12.30 10.52 -4.77
CA ALA A 71 13.06 10.93 -5.93
C ALA A 71 12.16 11.47 -7.06
N LEU A 72 10.99 10.85 -7.27
CA LEU A 72 10.00 11.31 -8.24
C LEU A 72 9.44 12.68 -7.87
N LEU A 73 8.97 12.84 -6.63
CA LEU A 73 8.39 14.09 -6.15
C LEU A 73 9.41 15.23 -6.16
N GLU A 74 10.64 14.98 -5.69
CA GLU A 74 11.70 15.98 -5.70
C GLU A 74 12.07 16.41 -7.13
N LYS A 75 12.12 15.46 -8.07
CA LYS A 75 12.43 15.78 -9.46
C LYS A 75 11.35 16.65 -10.13
N ILE A 76 10.08 16.37 -9.83
CA ILE A 76 8.96 17.19 -10.29
C ILE A 76 9.04 18.60 -9.67
N GLU A 77 9.17 18.67 -8.34
CA GLU A 77 9.18 19.94 -7.62
C GLU A 77 10.39 20.82 -7.99
N SER A 78 11.56 20.22 -8.16
CA SER A 78 12.79 20.92 -8.55
C SER A 78 12.72 21.50 -9.97
N ALA A 79 12.08 20.78 -10.90
CA ALA A 79 11.97 21.21 -12.30
C ALA A 79 10.78 22.14 -12.58
N PHE A 80 9.66 21.94 -11.88
CA PHE A 80 8.38 22.57 -12.22
C PHE A 80 7.74 23.34 -11.06
N GLY A 81 8.31 23.29 -9.84
CA GLY A 81 7.70 23.81 -8.63
C GLY A 81 6.51 22.97 -8.18
N THR A 82 5.65 23.55 -7.35
CA THR A 82 4.42 22.88 -6.91
C THR A 82 3.42 22.80 -8.06
N VAL A 83 3.29 21.62 -8.66
CA VAL A 83 2.36 21.34 -9.75
C VAL A 83 1.48 20.14 -9.42
N GLU A 84 0.21 20.21 -9.81
CA GLU A 84 -0.68 19.04 -9.79
C GLU A 84 -0.44 18.20 -11.06
N VAL A 85 -0.48 16.87 -10.91
CA VAL A 85 -0.42 15.93 -12.04
C VAL A 85 -1.85 15.60 -12.46
N ASP A 86 -2.26 15.96 -13.68
CA ASP A 86 -3.62 15.66 -14.13
C ASP A 86 -3.76 14.21 -14.60
N VAL A 87 -2.75 13.69 -15.32
CA VAL A 87 -2.78 12.33 -15.88
C VAL A 87 -1.50 11.55 -15.57
N LEU A 88 -1.66 10.33 -15.06
CA LEU A 88 -0.56 9.37 -14.93
C LEU A 88 -0.76 8.21 -15.91
N THR A 89 0.23 7.91 -16.73
CA THR A 89 0.19 6.77 -17.65
C THR A 89 1.21 5.72 -17.25
N GLY A 90 0.99 4.47 -17.66
CA GLY A 90 2.04 3.47 -17.60
C GLY A 90 1.61 2.05 -17.92
N GLY A 91 2.58 1.24 -18.34
CA GLY A 91 2.42 -0.19 -18.61
C GLY A 91 3.22 -1.05 -17.63
N PRO A 92 2.80 -1.17 -16.35
CA PRO A 92 3.52 -2.00 -15.39
C PRO A 92 3.54 -3.45 -15.89
N PRO A 93 4.73 -4.07 -16.03
CA PRO A 93 4.83 -5.37 -16.67
C PRO A 93 4.21 -6.46 -15.78
N CYS A 94 3.38 -7.33 -16.37
CA CYS A 94 2.72 -8.43 -15.67
C CYS A 94 3.65 -9.67 -15.55
N GLN A 95 4.82 -9.52 -14.89
CA GLN A 95 5.81 -10.61 -14.80
C GLN A 95 5.54 -11.64 -13.70
N SER A 96 4.63 -11.37 -12.77
CA SER A 96 4.41 -12.11 -11.51
C SER A 96 3.56 -13.38 -11.61
N PHE A 97 3.15 -13.81 -12.79
CA PHE A 97 2.11 -14.83 -12.88
C PHE A 97 2.29 -15.74 -14.11
N SER A 98 3.46 -16.36 -14.31
CA SER A 98 3.71 -17.28 -15.42
C SER A 98 3.02 -18.65 -15.26
N LEU A 99 2.42 -19.11 -16.36
CA LEU A 99 1.46 -20.20 -16.56
C LEU A 99 2.03 -21.63 -16.64
N ALA A 100 3.18 -21.94 -16.06
CA ALA A 100 3.83 -23.24 -16.30
C ALA A 100 4.16 -24.03 -15.02
N GLY A 101 3.24 -24.93 -14.64
CA GLY A 101 3.52 -26.07 -13.76
C GLY A 101 2.76 -26.06 -12.44
N GLU A 102 2.17 -27.20 -12.12
CA GLU A 102 1.46 -27.55 -10.88
C GLU A 102 1.92 -26.79 -9.62
N ARG A 103 0.97 -26.15 -8.93
CA ARG A 103 1.04 -25.80 -7.50
C ARG A 103 2.34 -25.15 -6.98
N ARG A 104 3.06 -24.37 -7.79
CA ARG A 104 4.18 -23.57 -7.28
C ARG A 104 3.69 -22.16 -6.97
N LYS A 105 3.51 -21.87 -5.68
CA LYS A 105 3.26 -20.53 -5.09
C LYS A 105 4.36 -19.48 -5.40
N ASN A 106 5.36 -19.79 -6.24
CA ASN A 106 6.69 -19.17 -6.18
C ASN A 106 7.17 -18.57 -7.50
N ASP A 107 6.41 -17.63 -8.05
CA ASP A 107 6.98 -16.56 -8.89
C ASP A 107 6.36 -15.21 -8.50
N LYS A 108 6.48 -14.84 -7.22
CA LYS A 108 6.37 -13.46 -6.75
C LYS A 108 7.54 -12.63 -7.31
N LYS A 109 7.70 -12.57 -8.64
CA LYS A 109 8.44 -11.47 -9.27
C LYS A 109 7.74 -10.20 -8.85
N ASP A 110 8.53 -9.21 -8.46
CA ASP A 110 8.10 -8.01 -7.76
C ASP A 110 6.80 -7.47 -8.37
N ASP A 111 5.81 -7.25 -7.52
CA ASP A 111 4.48 -6.80 -7.94
C ASP A 111 4.58 -5.33 -8.35
N LEU A 112 5.18 -5.08 -9.52
CA LEU A 112 5.44 -3.74 -10.07
C LEU A 112 4.15 -2.95 -10.24
N PHE A 113 3.02 -3.64 -10.38
CA PHE A 113 1.70 -3.06 -10.30
C PHE A 113 1.45 -2.40 -8.93
N SER A 114 1.75 -3.07 -7.81
CA SER A 114 1.60 -2.48 -6.47
C SER A 114 2.45 -1.22 -6.27
N TYR A 115 3.63 -1.14 -6.90
CA TYR A 115 4.46 0.07 -6.88
C TYR A 115 3.88 1.18 -7.76
N TYR A 116 3.30 0.84 -8.91
CA TYR A 116 2.56 1.79 -9.74
C TYR A 116 1.37 2.41 -8.98
N LEU A 117 0.62 1.60 -8.21
CA LEU A 117 -0.45 2.11 -7.35
C LEU A 117 0.05 3.07 -6.27
N LYS A 118 1.24 2.83 -5.69
CA LYS A 118 1.85 3.80 -4.74
C LYS A 118 2.20 5.13 -5.41
N VAL A 119 2.56 5.12 -6.70
CA VAL A 119 2.78 6.35 -7.48
C VAL A 119 1.45 7.08 -7.68
N ILE A 120 0.37 6.36 -8.00
CA ILE A 120 -0.99 6.93 -8.07
C ILE A 120 -1.38 7.55 -6.73
N GLU A 121 -1.18 6.84 -5.62
CA GLU A 121 -1.50 7.32 -4.27
C GLU A 121 -0.68 8.57 -3.89
N ALA A 122 0.61 8.62 -4.27
CA ALA A 122 1.48 9.74 -3.97
C ALA A 122 1.18 11.00 -4.81
N LEU A 123 0.92 10.82 -6.12
CA LEU A 123 0.65 11.92 -7.04
C LEU A 123 -0.81 12.37 -7.06
N ARG A 124 -1.74 11.48 -6.66
CA ARG A 124 -3.20 11.67 -6.69
C ARG A 124 -3.72 12.25 -8.02
N PRO A 125 -3.37 11.67 -9.18
CA PRO A 125 -3.75 12.23 -10.47
C PRO A 125 -5.26 12.17 -10.69
N LYS A 126 -5.80 13.11 -11.49
CA LYS A 126 -7.24 13.13 -11.83
C LYS A 126 -7.63 11.93 -12.67
N TYR A 127 -6.73 11.51 -13.56
CA TYR A 127 -6.88 10.31 -14.39
C TYR A 127 -5.62 9.47 -14.35
N PHE A 128 -5.77 8.16 -14.47
CA PHE A 128 -4.64 7.29 -14.79
C PHE A 128 -4.99 6.32 -15.89
N VAL A 129 -4.00 5.94 -16.69
CA VAL A 129 -4.12 4.94 -17.75
C VAL A 129 -3.11 3.85 -17.50
N MET A 130 -3.61 2.65 -17.18
CA MET A 130 -2.79 1.47 -16.99
C MET A 130 -2.97 0.51 -18.17
N GLU A 131 -1.91 0.35 -18.97
CA GLU A 131 -1.90 -0.63 -20.05
C GLU A 131 -1.43 -2.00 -19.56
N ASN A 132 -2.05 -3.05 -20.09
CA ASN A 132 -1.56 -4.41 -19.93
C ASN A 132 -2.10 -5.32 -21.03
N VAL A 133 -1.51 -6.51 -21.14
CA VAL A 133 -1.95 -7.54 -22.09
C VAL A 133 -3.32 -8.11 -21.70
N ALA A 134 -4.14 -8.45 -22.70
CA ALA A 134 -5.53 -8.94 -22.52
C ALA A 134 -5.66 -10.13 -21.55
N GLY A 135 -4.63 -10.97 -21.45
CA GLY A 135 -4.60 -12.12 -20.54
C GLY A 135 -4.72 -11.76 -19.05
N ILE A 136 -4.51 -10.49 -18.67
CA ILE A 136 -4.68 -10.01 -17.28
C ILE A 136 -6.10 -10.24 -16.75
N LEU A 137 -7.12 -10.21 -17.62
CA LEU A 137 -8.53 -10.32 -17.23
C LEU A 137 -8.92 -11.75 -16.83
N THR A 138 -8.30 -12.76 -17.44
CA THR A 138 -8.65 -14.18 -17.23
C THR A 138 -7.67 -14.91 -16.33
N LYS A 139 -6.56 -14.27 -15.97
CA LYS A 139 -5.47 -14.86 -15.18
C LYS A 139 -5.94 -15.32 -13.80
N ASP A 140 -5.52 -16.52 -13.39
CA ASP A 140 -5.92 -17.15 -12.12
C ASP A 140 -7.43 -17.12 -11.89
N ASN A 141 -8.22 -17.42 -12.93
CA ASN A 141 -9.68 -17.34 -12.93
C ASN A 141 -10.21 -15.94 -12.55
N GLY A 142 -9.54 -14.89 -13.00
CA GLY A 142 -9.92 -13.50 -12.75
C GLY A 142 -9.50 -12.94 -11.39
N LYS A 143 -8.77 -13.71 -10.56
CA LYS A 143 -8.30 -13.25 -9.24
C LYS A 143 -7.40 -12.02 -9.35
N ILE A 144 -6.53 -11.96 -10.36
CA ILE A 144 -5.62 -10.82 -10.57
C ILE A 144 -6.39 -9.54 -10.85
N LYS A 145 -7.36 -9.60 -11.78
CA LYS A 145 -8.27 -8.48 -12.05
C LYS A 145 -8.97 -8.02 -10.76
N ASN A 146 -9.54 -8.94 -10.00
CA ASN A 146 -10.28 -8.60 -8.79
C ASN A 146 -9.37 -7.94 -7.74
N ARG A 147 -8.15 -8.46 -7.56
CA ARG A 147 -7.14 -7.86 -6.69
C ARG A 147 -6.78 -6.43 -7.11
N ILE A 148 -6.52 -6.21 -8.40
CA ILE A 148 -6.23 -4.88 -8.96
C ILE A 148 -7.36 -3.89 -8.65
N LEU A 149 -8.61 -4.29 -8.91
CA LEU A 149 -9.78 -3.45 -8.65
C LEU A 149 -9.95 -3.16 -7.15
N GLN A 150 -9.66 -4.12 -6.28
CA GLN A 150 -9.71 -3.95 -4.84
C GLN A 150 -8.62 -2.99 -4.33
N GLU A 151 -7.37 -3.13 -4.82
CA GLU A 151 -6.29 -2.24 -4.42
C GLU A 151 -6.53 -0.80 -4.92
N ILE A 152 -7.10 -0.61 -6.12
CA ILE A 152 -7.48 0.72 -6.63
C ILE A 152 -8.57 1.37 -5.76
N LYS A 153 -9.60 0.60 -5.33
CA LYS A 153 -10.64 1.10 -4.43
C LYS A 153 -10.08 1.54 -3.08
N ASN A 154 -9.00 0.90 -2.64
CA ASN A 154 -8.31 1.20 -1.39
C ASN A 154 -7.34 2.39 -1.47
N ILE A 155 -7.20 3.02 -2.63
CA ILE A 155 -6.52 4.31 -2.71
C ILE A 155 -7.49 5.37 -2.19
N VAL A 156 -7.30 5.76 -0.91
CA VAL A 156 -8.21 6.63 -0.18
C VAL A 156 -7.59 8.00 0.14
N ASP A 157 -8.46 8.99 0.31
CA ASP A 157 -8.10 10.25 0.93
C ASP A 157 -8.19 10.15 2.44
N TYR A 158 -7.06 9.91 3.10
CA TYR A 158 -6.97 9.82 4.55
C TYR A 158 -7.45 11.07 5.29
N LYS A 159 -7.43 12.25 4.67
CA LYS A 159 -7.99 13.46 5.28
C LYS A 159 -9.52 13.41 5.32
N ALA A 160 -10.14 12.95 4.24
CA ALA A 160 -11.58 12.71 4.19
C ALA A 160 -11.98 11.56 5.12
N LEU A 161 -11.15 10.51 5.20
CA LEU A 161 -11.37 9.38 6.11
C LEU A 161 -11.32 9.81 7.57
N ALA A 162 -10.36 10.65 7.96
CA ALA A 162 -10.32 11.23 9.30
C ALA A 162 -11.58 12.04 9.62
N SER A 163 -12.02 12.90 8.69
CA SER A 163 -13.27 13.66 8.84
C SER A 163 -14.50 12.75 8.94
N PHE A 164 -14.50 11.61 8.23
CA PHE A 164 -15.55 10.60 8.33
C PHE A 164 -15.57 9.97 9.73
N VAL A 165 -14.43 9.49 10.23
CA VAL A 165 -14.31 8.89 11.57
C VAL A 165 -14.76 9.89 12.64
N ASP A 166 -14.26 11.13 12.60
CA ASP A 166 -14.64 12.18 13.56
C ASP A 166 -16.16 12.43 13.57
N THR A 167 -16.80 12.41 12.40
CA THR A 167 -18.25 12.61 12.29
C THR A 167 -19.03 11.45 12.91
N ILE A 168 -18.58 10.22 12.66
CA ILE A 168 -19.18 9.00 13.22
C ILE A 168 -19.08 8.99 14.75
N GLU A 169 -17.90 9.32 15.31
CA GLU A 169 -17.69 9.32 16.76
C GLU A 169 -18.52 10.39 17.47
N ASN A 170 -18.60 11.60 16.89
CA ASN A 170 -19.43 12.68 17.44
C ASN A 170 -20.93 12.35 17.41
N ALA A 171 -21.37 11.51 16.48
CA ALA A 171 -22.76 11.07 16.39
C ALA A 171 -23.12 9.96 17.39
N GLN A 172 -22.14 9.42 18.14
CA GLN A 172 -22.34 8.37 19.15
C GLN A 172 -23.15 7.17 18.63
N ILE A 173 -22.90 6.78 17.38
CA ILE A 173 -23.70 5.76 16.67
C ILE A 173 -23.69 4.41 17.38
N SER A 174 -22.56 4.06 18.04
CA SER A 174 -22.42 2.79 18.75
C SER A 174 -23.54 2.58 19.78
N ASP A 175 -23.95 3.65 20.49
CA ASP A 175 -25.02 3.63 21.49
C ASP A 175 -26.41 3.28 20.91
N HIS A 176 -26.58 3.38 19.59
CA HIS A 176 -27.82 3.06 18.88
C HIS A 176 -27.85 1.64 18.31
N ILE A 177 -26.73 0.90 18.38
CA ILE A 177 -26.64 -0.46 17.84
C ILE A 177 -27.13 -1.46 18.90
N THR A 178 -28.33 -2.02 18.71
CA THR A 178 -28.90 -2.97 19.69
C THR A 178 -28.32 -4.38 19.60
N ASN A 179 -27.69 -4.74 18.48
CA ASN A 179 -27.06 -6.04 18.31
C ASN A 179 -25.60 -5.96 18.76
N HIS A 180 -25.30 -6.58 19.89
CA HIS A 180 -23.97 -6.58 20.49
C HIS A 180 -22.85 -7.12 19.56
N GLU A 181 -23.12 -8.09 18.68
CA GLU A 181 -22.11 -8.54 17.71
C GLU A 181 -21.79 -7.45 16.68
N LYS A 182 -22.81 -6.69 16.26
CA LYS A 182 -22.65 -5.58 15.32
C LYS A 182 -22.06 -4.33 15.95
N GLU A 183 -22.35 -4.08 17.22
CA GLU A 183 -21.72 -3.03 18.01
C GLU A 183 -20.21 -3.28 18.10
N GLN A 184 -19.80 -4.51 18.41
CA GLN A 184 -18.40 -4.90 18.46
C GLN A 184 -17.69 -4.81 17.09
N GLU A 185 -18.36 -5.28 16.03
CA GLU A 185 -17.85 -5.15 14.66
C GLU A 185 -17.63 -3.67 14.29
N PHE A 186 -18.58 -2.81 14.62
CA PHE A 186 -18.51 -1.37 14.40
C PHE A 186 -17.34 -0.72 15.14
N ASP A 187 -17.21 -0.98 16.44
CA ASP A 187 -16.13 -0.44 17.27
C ASP A 187 -14.75 -0.92 16.80
N LEU A 188 -14.63 -2.20 16.42
CA LEU A 188 -13.40 -2.74 15.83
C LEU A 188 -13.06 -2.04 14.51
N SER A 189 -14.04 -1.83 13.63
CA SER A 189 -13.84 -1.09 12.38
C SER A 189 -13.36 0.33 12.62
N LEU A 190 -13.94 1.06 13.57
CA LEU A 190 -13.48 2.42 13.91
C LEU A 190 -12.05 2.44 14.46
N LYS A 191 -11.70 1.49 15.34
CA LYS A 191 -10.32 1.35 15.85
C LYS A 191 -9.34 1.08 14.71
N VAL A 192 -9.69 0.18 13.79
CA VAL A 192 -8.85 -0.12 12.62
C VAL A 192 -8.70 1.12 11.73
N LEU A 193 -9.77 1.84 11.40
CA LEU A 193 -9.67 3.07 10.58
C LEU A 193 -8.70 4.08 11.20
N LYS A 194 -8.70 4.25 12.53
CA LYS A 194 -7.74 5.10 13.24
C LYS A 194 -6.30 4.62 13.09
N VAL A 195 -6.07 3.32 13.18
CA VAL A 195 -4.75 2.72 12.91
C VAL A 195 -4.26 3.09 11.50
N TRP A 196 -5.12 2.99 10.49
CA TRP A 196 -4.78 3.35 9.11
C TRP A 196 -4.51 4.85 8.94
N ILE A 197 -5.30 5.72 9.59
CA ILE A 197 -5.11 7.18 9.56
C ILE A 197 -3.76 7.56 10.20
N GLU A 198 -3.43 7.00 11.38
CA GLU A 198 -2.13 7.25 12.02
C GLU A 198 -0.98 6.76 11.14
N GLN A 199 -1.11 5.58 10.54
CA GLN A 199 -0.11 5.01 9.65
C GLN A 199 0.21 5.94 8.46
N ASP A 200 -0.82 6.46 7.78
CA ASP A 200 -0.67 7.41 6.68
C ASP A 200 -0.01 8.72 7.14
N SER A 201 -0.43 9.25 8.29
CA SER A 201 0.15 10.46 8.87
C SER A 201 1.65 10.30 9.12
N LEU A 202 2.06 9.20 9.76
CA LEU A 202 3.47 8.89 10.03
C LEU A 202 4.27 8.72 8.74
N LEU A 203 3.73 8.01 7.74
CA LEU A 203 4.38 7.84 6.44
C LEU A 203 4.60 9.19 5.72
N LYS A 204 3.62 10.09 5.78
CA LYS A 204 3.72 11.44 5.20
C LYS A 204 4.74 12.31 5.92
N GLU A 205 4.78 12.26 7.25
CA GLU A 205 5.79 12.96 8.05
C GLU A 205 7.20 12.51 7.67
N ARG A 206 7.44 11.19 7.67
CA ARG A 206 8.74 10.62 7.27
C ARG A 206 9.15 10.99 5.85
N ARG A 207 8.19 11.01 4.92
CA ARG A 207 8.41 11.46 3.54
C ARG A 207 8.79 12.94 3.49
N ALA A 208 8.09 13.80 4.23
CA ALA A 208 8.37 15.23 4.27
C ALA A 208 9.77 15.51 4.83
N ASP A 209 10.17 14.80 5.90
CA ASP A 209 11.52 14.87 6.45
C ASP A 209 12.58 14.45 5.43
N TYR A 210 12.33 13.34 4.71
CA TYR A 210 13.22 12.86 3.66
C TYR A 210 13.40 13.92 2.56
N LEU A 211 12.31 14.47 2.02
CA LEU A 211 12.34 15.48 0.96
C LEU A 211 13.02 16.77 1.41
N LYS A 212 12.81 17.18 2.67
CA LYS A 212 13.47 18.34 3.26
C LYS A 212 14.98 18.18 3.30
N VAL A 213 15.50 17.00 3.62
CA VAL A 213 16.95 16.76 3.60
C VAL A 213 17.45 16.56 2.17
N LEU A 214 16.69 15.88 1.32
CA LEU A 214 17.06 15.66 -0.09
C LEU A 214 17.28 17.00 -0.81
N SER A 215 16.40 17.98 -0.62
CA SER A 215 16.53 19.31 -1.26
C SER A 215 17.80 20.05 -0.82
N LEU A 216 18.30 19.84 0.40
CA LEU A 216 19.58 20.40 0.86
C LEU A 216 20.79 19.88 0.09
N PHE A 217 20.70 18.74 -0.60
CA PHE A 217 21.79 18.25 -1.45
C PHE A 217 21.86 18.93 -2.80
N ASN A 218 20.80 19.64 -3.19
CA ASN A 218 20.66 20.25 -4.50
C ASN A 218 20.76 21.80 -4.42
N THR A 219 21.03 22.37 -3.23
CA THR A 219 21.26 23.81 -3.08
C THR A 219 22.67 24.24 -3.49
N PRO A 220 22.86 25.40 -4.14
CA PRO A 220 24.19 25.89 -4.54
C PRO A 220 25.18 26.11 -3.37
N ASN A 221 24.67 26.28 -2.15
CA ASN A 221 25.45 26.56 -0.93
C ASN A 221 25.74 25.31 -0.08
N THR A 222 25.41 24.11 -0.57
CA THR A 222 25.70 22.88 0.17
C THR A 222 27.22 22.72 0.30
N PRO A 223 27.75 22.43 1.51
CA PRO A 223 29.15 22.09 1.68
C PRO A 223 29.57 21.02 0.66
N ASN A 224 30.80 21.08 0.16
CA ASN A 224 31.30 20.16 -0.86
C ASN A 224 31.40 18.74 -0.29
N ILE A 225 30.26 18.04 -0.22
CA ILE A 225 30.16 16.67 0.23
C ILE A 225 30.58 15.76 -0.92
N ASN A 226 31.48 14.83 -0.64
CA ASN A 226 31.87 13.87 -1.66
C ASN A 226 30.75 12.83 -1.89
N ARG A 227 30.88 12.06 -2.97
CA ARG A 227 29.92 11.03 -3.36
C ARG A 227 29.62 10.01 -2.24
N ARG A 228 30.62 9.63 -1.44
CA ARG A 228 30.43 8.66 -0.35
C ARG A 228 29.61 9.25 0.79
N GLN A 229 29.85 10.52 1.15
CA GLN A 229 29.08 11.23 2.16
C GLN A 229 27.63 11.42 1.73
N LYS A 230 27.40 11.79 0.46
CA LYS A 230 26.05 11.88 -0.10
C LYS A 230 25.33 10.53 -0.06
N GLN A 231 26.00 9.45 -0.48
CA GLN A 231 25.42 8.11 -0.43
C GLN A 231 25.08 7.69 1.00
N PHE A 232 26.02 7.85 1.94
CA PHE A 232 25.79 7.54 3.36
C PHE A 232 24.58 8.28 3.92
N ALA A 233 24.43 9.57 3.59
CA ALA A 233 23.30 10.35 4.06
C ALA A 233 21.98 9.88 3.44
N LEU A 234 21.94 9.57 2.14
CA LEU A 234 20.76 9.01 1.48
C LEU A 234 20.37 7.64 2.06
N ASP A 235 21.33 6.75 2.28
CA ASP A 235 21.10 5.44 2.90
C ASP A 235 20.54 5.59 4.32
N SER A 236 21.08 6.54 5.09
CA SER A 236 20.61 6.84 6.45
C SER A 236 19.19 7.41 6.45
N LEU A 237 18.86 8.28 5.49
CA LEU A 237 17.51 8.82 5.33
C LEU A 237 16.51 7.73 4.96
N VAL A 238 16.89 6.80 4.07
CA VAL A 238 16.05 5.65 3.72
C VAL A 238 15.80 4.77 4.94
N ALA A 239 16.82 4.49 5.75
CA ALA A 239 16.66 3.73 6.99
C ALA A 239 15.69 4.43 7.95
N TYR A 240 15.94 5.71 8.24
CA TYR A 240 15.09 6.51 9.12
C TYR A 240 13.64 6.62 8.63
N LYS A 241 13.43 6.74 7.31
CA LYS A 241 12.08 6.80 6.72
C LYS A 241 11.27 5.54 6.99
N ASN A 242 11.94 4.38 7.05
CA ASN A 242 11.29 3.09 7.27
C ASN A 242 11.04 2.79 8.77
N GLU A 243 11.70 3.52 9.68
CA GLU A 243 11.44 3.44 11.12
C GLU A 243 10.13 4.16 11.48
N ILE A 244 9.03 3.43 11.32
CA ILE A 244 7.67 3.89 11.64
C ILE A 244 7.10 3.02 12.73
N HIS A 245 6.81 3.68 13.86
CA HIS A 245 6.16 3.08 14.99
C HIS A 245 4.75 3.65 15.12
N ASN A 246 3.74 2.80 14.94
CA ASN A 246 2.33 3.16 14.98
C ASN A 246 1.75 2.74 16.34
N TYR A 247 1.50 3.72 17.20
CA TYR A 247 1.08 3.48 18.58
C TYR A 247 -0.35 2.91 18.63
N SER A 248 -1.26 3.38 17.76
CA SER A 248 -2.61 2.81 17.69
C SER A 248 -2.58 1.33 17.31
N LEU A 249 -1.70 0.93 16.38
CA LEU A 249 -1.57 -0.47 15.99
C LEU A 249 -1.01 -1.34 17.12
N GLU A 250 0.03 -0.85 17.81
CA GLU A 250 0.61 -1.55 18.96
C GLU A 250 -0.44 -1.72 20.06
N GLN A 251 -1.15 -0.65 20.40
CA GLN A 251 -2.23 -0.70 21.38
C GLN A 251 -3.33 -1.68 20.96
N PHE A 252 -3.77 -1.64 19.70
CA PHE A 252 -4.78 -2.55 19.17
C PHE A 252 -4.34 -4.02 19.29
N CYS A 253 -3.11 -4.35 18.90
CA CYS A 253 -2.57 -5.70 19.02
C CYS A 253 -2.42 -6.13 20.49
N SER A 254 -2.02 -5.22 21.37
CA SER A 254 -1.88 -5.45 22.80
C SER A 254 -3.22 -5.73 23.47
N GLU A 255 -4.27 -4.98 23.14
CA GLU A 255 -5.64 -5.22 23.61
C GLU A 255 -6.14 -6.61 23.22
N LEU A 256 -5.97 -7.02 21.96
CA LEU A 256 -6.35 -8.35 21.47
C LEU A 256 -5.56 -9.47 22.18
N SER A 257 -4.25 -9.27 22.35
CA SER A 257 -3.37 -10.21 23.06
C SER A 257 -3.77 -10.35 24.53
N GLY A 258 -4.09 -9.24 25.20
CA GLY A 258 -4.57 -9.21 26.58
C GLY A 258 -5.91 -9.94 26.75
N ALA A 259 -6.86 -9.70 25.85
CA ALA A 259 -8.14 -10.39 25.84
C ALA A 259 -7.97 -11.92 25.72
N LEU A 260 -7.05 -12.37 24.85
CA LEU A 260 -6.72 -13.79 24.71
C LEU A 260 -6.11 -14.37 25.99
N VAL A 261 -5.15 -13.68 26.61
CA VAL A 261 -4.53 -14.12 27.86
C VAL A 261 -5.56 -14.27 28.97
N ASP A 262 -6.49 -13.33 29.08
CA ASP A 262 -7.50 -13.33 30.15
C ASP A 262 -8.50 -14.48 30.02
N VAL A 263 -8.95 -14.84 28.81
CA VAL A 263 -9.87 -15.98 28.64
C VAL A 263 -9.19 -17.33 28.85
N TYR A 264 -7.87 -17.40 28.66
CA TYR A 264 -7.09 -18.62 28.81
C TYR A 264 -6.38 -18.77 30.16
N ARG A 265 -6.39 -17.73 31.02
CA ARG A 265 -5.66 -17.69 32.30
C ARG A 265 -5.84 -18.94 33.18
N ASN A 266 -7.03 -19.54 33.17
CA ASN A 266 -7.36 -20.73 33.98
C ASN A 266 -7.72 -21.97 33.14
N ASN A 267 -7.68 -21.88 31.80
CA ASN A 267 -7.95 -23.03 30.95
C ASN A 267 -6.66 -23.87 30.83
N LYS A 268 -6.73 -25.19 30.98
CA LYS A 268 -5.57 -26.09 30.82
C LYS A 268 -5.75 -27.10 29.68
N GLU A 269 -6.87 -27.04 28.96
CA GLU A 269 -7.25 -28.03 27.94
C GLU A 269 -6.59 -27.75 26.59
N THR A 270 -6.44 -26.49 26.22
CA THR A 270 -5.66 -26.08 25.05
C THR A 270 -4.17 -26.02 25.42
N SER A 271 -3.22 -26.43 24.57
CA SER A 271 -1.80 -26.27 24.92
C SER A 271 -1.39 -24.79 25.01
N GLU A 272 -0.32 -24.49 25.74
CA GLU A 272 0.22 -23.12 25.77
C GLU A 272 0.76 -22.70 24.40
N ASP A 273 1.40 -23.63 23.69
CA ASP A 273 1.93 -23.41 22.33
C ASP A 273 0.82 -22.99 21.36
N ASP A 274 -0.32 -23.69 21.37
CA ASP A 274 -1.47 -23.39 20.49
C ASP A 274 -2.04 -21.98 20.74
N ARG A 275 -2.04 -21.52 21.99
CA ARG A 275 -2.56 -20.19 22.34
C ARG A 275 -1.57 -19.09 22.01
N ASN A 276 -0.28 -19.38 22.14
CA ASN A 276 0.78 -18.39 21.92
C ASN A 276 0.97 -18.03 20.44
N VAL A 277 0.58 -18.90 19.50
CA VAL A 277 0.65 -18.62 18.06
C VAL A 277 -0.06 -17.30 17.71
N ILE A 278 -1.28 -17.06 18.22
CA ILE A 278 -2.01 -15.81 17.96
C ILE A 278 -1.25 -14.60 18.55
N ARG A 279 -0.73 -14.72 19.78
CA ARG A 279 0.02 -13.63 20.43
C ARG A 279 1.31 -13.28 19.69
N GLN A 280 2.00 -14.29 19.20
CA GLN A 280 3.21 -14.13 18.38
C GLN A 280 2.88 -13.42 17.07
N VAL A 281 1.79 -13.81 16.40
CA VAL A 281 1.34 -13.13 15.18
C VAL A 281 0.94 -11.68 15.46
N LEU A 282 0.18 -11.41 16.52
CA LEU A 282 -0.16 -10.03 16.91
C LEU A 282 1.09 -9.18 17.18
N SER A 283 2.12 -9.76 17.81
CA SER A 283 3.41 -9.09 18.00
C SER A 283 4.16 -8.83 16.69
N LEU A 284 4.03 -9.69 15.69
CA LEU A 284 4.62 -9.45 14.36
C LEU A 284 3.85 -8.36 13.61
N ILE A 285 2.53 -8.35 13.74
CA ILE A 285 1.66 -7.34 13.13
C ILE A 285 1.94 -5.95 13.70
N SER A 286 2.16 -5.81 15.02
CA SER A 286 2.51 -4.51 15.62
C SER A 286 3.85 -3.96 15.10
N HIS A 287 4.71 -4.81 14.54
CA HIS A 287 5.99 -4.45 13.91
C HIS A 287 5.95 -4.62 12.38
N GLN A 288 4.78 -4.54 11.75
CA GLN A 288 4.62 -4.87 10.33
C GLN A 288 5.53 -4.06 9.39
N THR A 289 5.83 -2.81 9.71
CA THR A 289 6.72 -1.96 8.90
C THR A 289 8.14 -2.53 8.89
N ASP A 290 8.65 -2.93 10.06
CA ASP A 290 9.99 -3.49 10.21
C ASP A 290 10.08 -4.85 9.52
N ILE A 291 9.09 -5.72 9.71
CA ILE A 291 9.05 -7.04 9.06
C ILE A 291 9.02 -6.89 7.54
N LYS A 292 8.22 -5.96 7.01
CA LYS A 292 8.18 -5.64 5.58
C LYS A 292 9.54 -5.11 5.11
N HIS A 293 10.20 -4.24 5.87
CA HIS A 293 11.52 -3.72 5.52
C HIS A 293 12.58 -4.84 5.49
N ILE A 294 12.64 -5.68 6.52
CA ILE A 294 13.54 -6.85 6.59
C ILE A 294 13.31 -7.76 5.39
N ARG A 295 12.06 -8.05 5.04
CA ARG A 295 11.70 -8.85 3.87
C ARG A 295 12.26 -8.27 2.58
N GLU A 296 12.09 -6.97 2.36
CA GLU A 296 12.59 -6.31 1.14
C GLU A 296 14.13 -6.24 1.12
N CYS A 297 14.79 -6.08 2.26
CA CYS A 297 16.25 -6.22 2.36
C CYS A 297 16.72 -7.63 1.96
N VAL A 298 16.09 -8.68 2.49
CA VAL A 298 16.41 -10.07 2.14
C VAL A 298 16.20 -10.32 0.65
N LYS A 299 15.10 -9.85 0.06
CA LYS A 299 14.85 -9.97 -1.39
C LYS A 299 15.92 -9.29 -2.22
N ARG A 300 16.36 -8.09 -1.84
CA ARG A 300 17.42 -7.36 -2.55
C ARG A 300 18.73 -8.14 -2.55
N GLU A 301 19.13 -8.71 -1.41
CA GLU A 301 20.34 -9.55 -1.32
C GLU A 301 20.22 -10.83 -2.17
N ILE A 302 19.06 -11.50 -2.13
CA ILE A 302 18.78 -12.67 -2.99
C ILE A 302 18.94 -12.33 -4.47
N ASN A 303 18.45 -11.15 -4.89
CA ASN A 303 18.56 -10.66 -6.26
C ASN A 303 20.01 -10.32 -6.63
N ALA A 304 20.69 -9.54 -5.79
CA ALA A 304 22.06 -9.07 -6.03
C ALA A 304 23.05 -10.23 -6.16
N ALA A 305 22.90 -11.26 -5.31
CA ALA A 305 23.71 -12.47 -5.35
C ALA A 305 23.27 -13.50 -6.42
N GLN A 306 22.27 -13.16 -7.26
CA GLN A 306 21.71 -14.05 -8.29
C GLN A 306 21.23 -15.41 -7.76
N LEU A 307 20.84 -15.48 -6.48
CA LEU A 307 20.44 -16.71 -5.80
C LEU A 307 19.13 -17.30 -6.34
N LYS A 308 18.39 -16.52 -7.14
CA LYS A 308 17.24 -17.00 -7.92
C LYS A 308 17.57 -18.13 -8.91
N ARG A 309 18.85 -18.34 -9.25
CA ARG A 309 19.32 -19.44 -10.11
C ARG A 309 20.00 -20.56 -9.32
N SER A 310 20.02 -20.46 -7.99
CA SER A 310 20.61 -21.46 -7.10
C SER A 310 19.74 -22.72 -7.00
N GLU A 311 20.36 -23.86 -6.71
CA GLU A 311 19.66 -25.08 -6.29
C GLU A 311 18.83 -24.88 -5.01
N TYR A 312 19.20 -23.89 -4.18
CA TYR A 312 18.51 -23.54 -2.93
C TYR A 312 17.45 -22.44 -3.11
N LYS A 313 17.05 -22.09 -4.34
CA LYS A 313 16.04 -21.05 -4.62
C LYS A 313 14.81 -21.17 -3.72
N GLU A 314 14.28 -22.38 -3.55
CA GLU A 314 13.09 -22.62 -2.73
C GLU A 314 13.27 -22.25 -1.26
N HIS A 315 14.48 -22.42 -0.70
CA HIS A 315 14.77 -22.02 0.67
C HIS A 315 14.80 -20.50 0.81
N PHE A 316 15.40 -19.80 -0.15
CA PHE A 316 15.42 -18.34 -0.16
C PHE A 316 14.02 -17.74 -0.34
N ASP A 317 13.21 -18.32 -1.24
CA ASP A 317 11.81 -17.92 -1.42
C ASP A 317 11.04 -18.08 -0.09
N ARG A 318 11.20 -19.22 0.60
CA ARG A 318 10.55 -19.49 1.90
C ARG A 318 10.88 -18.45 2.98
N ILE A 319 12.12 -17.97 3.05
CA ILE A 319 12.49 -16.93 4.02
C ILE A 319 11.63 -15.68 3.78
N THR A 320 11.50 -15.25 2.52
CA THR A 320 10.72 -14.07 2.18
C THR A 320 9.21 -14.28 2.31
N ASP A 321 8.74 -15.52 2.20
CA ASP A 321 7.34 -15.89 2.41
C ASP A 321 6.98 -15.90 3.89
N TYR A 322 7.86 -16.36 4.79
CA TYR A 322 7.60 -16.31 6.23
C TYR A 322 7.58 -14.89 6.79
N LEU A 323 8.17 -13.93 6.09
CA LEU A 323 8.11 -12.50 6.41
C LEU A 323 6.96 -11.77 5.68
N ASP A 324 6.18 -12.47 4.86
CA ASP A 324 5.03 -11.91 4.16
C ASP A 324 3.83 -11.81 5.10
N MET A 325 3.27 -10.61 5.26
CA MET A 325 2.12 -10.38 6.14
C MET A 325 0.93 -11.28 5.79
N THR A 326 0.67 -11.54 4.51
CA THR A 326 -0.44 -12.41 4.09
C THR A 326 -0.25 -13.85 4.62
N GLU A 327 0.97 -14.38 4.63
CA GLU A 327 1.23 -15.71 5.19
C GLU A 327 1.19 -15.70 6.73
N ILE A 328 1.69 -14.64 7.37
CA ILE A 328 1.60 -14.44 8.83
C ILE A 328 0.13 -14.43 9.30
N ILE A 329 -0.74 -13.70 8.59
CA ILE A 329 -2.18 -13.65 8.90
C ILE A 329 -2.84 -15.00 8.64
N ALA A 330 -2.50 -15.67 7.55
CA ALA A 330 -3.04 -17.00 7.25
C ALA A 330 -2.66 -18.05 8.31
N ILE A 331 -1.54 -17.87 9.01
CA ILE A 331 -1.20 -18.69 10.19
C ILE A 331 -2.17 -18.37 11.35
N ALA A 332 -2.37 -17.10 11.68
CA ALA A 332 -3.32 -16.71 12.73
C ALA A 332 -4.76 -17.13 12.42
N ASP A 333 -5.21 -17.00 11.17
CA ASP A 333 -6.57 -17.37 10.75
C ASP A 333 -6.84 -18.86 10.97
N ARG A 334 -5.93 -19.73 10.50
CA ARG A 334 -6.00 -21.18 10.74
C ARG A 334 -5.96 -21.52 12.23
N GLN A 335 -5.14 -20.80 13.00
CA GLN A 335 -5.07 -21.01 14.43
C GLN A 335 -6.37 -20.59 15.12
N CYS A 336 -6.98 -19.48 14.71
CA CYS A 336 -8.28 -19.06 15.22
C CYS A 336 -9.33 -20.13 14.95
N ASP A 337 -9.40 -20.69 13.74
CA ASP A 337 -10.35 -21.76 13.41
C ASP A 337 -10.15 -23.00 14.28
N PHE A 338 -8.90 -23.42 14.48
CA PHE A 338 -8.57 -24.53 15.35
C PHE A 338 -9.01 -24.27 16.80
N LEU A 339 -8.70 -23.09 17.35
CA LEU A 339 -9.05 -22.73 18.72
C LEU A 339 -10.56 -22.56 18.91
N ILE A 340 -11.29 -22.06 17.90
CA ILE A 340 -12.75 -21.97 17.93
C ILE A 340 -13.36 -23.38 17.94
N ALA A 341 -12.85 -24.29 17.09
CA ALA A 341 -13.36 -25.66 16.99
C ALA A 341 -13.05 -26.51 18.22
N THR A 342 -11.96 -26.21 18.94
CA THR A 342 -11.52 -26.94 20.14
C THR A 342 -11.89 -26.25 21.45
N ALA A 343 -12.52 -25.07 21.39
CA ALA A 343 -12.89 -24.31 22.57
C ALA A 343 -13.90 -25.08 23.44
N SER A 344 -13.51 -25.34 24.69
CA SER A 344 -14.39 -25.95 25.69
C SER A 344 -15.37 -24.98 26.34
N ASN A 345 -15.12 -23.67 26.22
CA ASN A 345 -15.92 -22.60 26.82
C ASN A 345 -16.38 -21.62 25.72
N GLY A 346 -17.68 -21.29 25.73
CA GLY A 346 -18.26 -20.29 24.83
C GLY A 346 -17.54 -18.93 24.89
N LYS A 347 -17.01 -18.52 26.05
CA LYS A 347 -16.24 -17.27 26.20
C LYS A 347 -14.91 -17.30 25.43
N ILE A 348 -14.24 -18.45 25.39
CA ILE A 348 -13.01 -18.61 24.60
C ILE A 348 -13.35 -18.52 23.12
N ALA A 349 -14.35 -19.28 22.69
CA ALA A 349 -14.80 -19.25 21.29
C ALA A 349 -15.20 -17.83 20.85
N SER A 350 -15.94 -17.08 21.67
CA SER A 350 -16.35 -15.71 21.34
C SER A 350 -15.15 -14.76 21.25
N THR A 351 -14.19 -14.82 22.18
CA THR A 351 -13.00 -13.95 22.14
C THR A 351 -12.10 -14.27 20.94
N VAL A 352 -11.90 -15.56 20.62
CA VAL A 352 -11.11 -15.93 19.43
C VAL A 352 -11.83 -15.51 18.13
N LYS A 353 -13.17 -15.60 18.07
CA LYS A 353 -13.95 -15.05 16.95
C LYS A 353 -13.78 -13.55 16.79
N GLN A 354 -13.78 -12.78 17.89
CA GLN A 354 -13.53 -11.34 17.85
C GLN A 354 -12.12 -11.02 17.35
N ILE A 355 -11.10 -11.77 17.79
CA ILE A 355 -9.72 -11.59 17.30
C ILE A 355 -9.64 -11.91 15.80
N LYS A 356 -10.28 -12.98 15.35
CA LYS A 356 -10.35 -13.33 13.93
C LYS A 356 -11.01 -12.21 13.10
N LEU A 357 -12.13 -11.67 13.57
CA LEU A 357 -12.81 -10.53 12.93
C LEU A 357 -11.92 -9.28 12.93
N ALA A 358 -11.23 -8.98 14.03
CA ALA A 358 -10.31 -7.86 14.14
C ALA A 358 -9.16 -7.96 13.12
N LEU A 359 -8.61 -9.16 12.91
CA LEU A 359 -7.60 -9.42 11.89
C LEU A 359 -8.17 -9.31 10.48
N GLU A 360 -9.39 -9.81 10.22
CA GLU A 360 -10.06 -9.63 8.92
C GLU A 360 -10.19 -8.15 8.57
N ILE A 361 -10.72 -7.34 9.49
CA ILE A 361 -10.92 -5.90 9.29
C ILE A 361 -9.58 -5.17 9.14
N LEU A 362 -8.55 -5.53 9.91
CA LEU A 362 -7.23 -4.91 9.80
C LEU A 362 -6.61 -5.07 8.41
N PHE A 363 -6.96 -6.12 7.66
CA PHE A 363 -6.35 -6.44 6.37
C PHE A 363 -7.30 -6.39 5.17
N GLU A 364 -8.57 -6.02 5.34
CA GLU A 364 -9.52 -5.85 4.22
C GLU A 364 -9.31 -4.54 3.44
N GLY A 365 -8.73 -3.53 4.09
CA GLY A 365 -8.45 -2.21 3.53
C GLY A 365 -9.33 -1.10 4.13
N ALA A 366 -8.85 0.14 4.04
CA ALA A 366 -9.52 1.29 4.65
C ALA A 366 -10.89 1.60 4.01
N TYR A 367 -11.02 1.39 2.70
CA TYR A 367 -12.29 1.65 2.00
C TYR A 367 -13.35 0.63 2.41
N GLU A 368 -13.02 -0.66 2.39
CA GLU A 368 -13.91 -1.76 2.81
C GLU A 368 -14.31 -1.62 4.27
N THR A 369 -13.36 -1.29 5.14
CA THR A 369 -13.63 -1.03 6.57
C THR A 369 -14.61 0.14 6.74
N MET A 370 -14.46 1.22 5.96
CA MET A 370 -15.40 2.35 5.97
C MET A 370 -16.79 1.93 5.48
N GLN A 371 -16.89 1.11 4.42
CA GLN A 371 -18.17 0.60 3.94
C GLN A 371 -18.86 -0.26 5.00
N ARG A 372 -18.11 -1.08 5.74
CA ARG A 372 -18.62 -1.86 6.88
C ARG A 372 -19.22 -0.96 7.97
N VAL A 373 -18.53 0.13 8.34
CA VAL A 373 -19.05 1.14 9.28
C VAL A 373 -20.36 1.76 8.77
N LEU A 374 -20.41 2.14 7.49
CA LEU A 374 -21.60 2.73 6.87
C LEU A 374 -22.79 1.77 6.87
N GLU A 375 -22.58 0.51 6.51
CA GLU A 375 -23.62 -0.52 6.48
C GLU A 375 -24.21 -0.75 7.87
N ILE A 376 -23.37 -0.85 8.90
CA ILE A 376 -23.82 -1.03 10.28
C ILE A 376 -24.58 0.21 10.77
N ALA A 377 -24.06 1.42 10.50
CA ALA A 377 -24.73 2.66 10.86
C ALA A 377 -26.09 2.83 10.18
N GLU A 378 -26.20 2.51 8.90
CA GLU A 378 -27.46 2.57 8.15
C GLU A 378 -28.50 1.58 8.72
N ASN A 379 -28.07 0.36 9.06
CA ASN A 379 -28.93 -0.63 9.70
C ASN A 379 -29.37 -0.23 11.12
N ALA A 380 -28.58 0.57 11.83
CA ALA A 380 -28.95 1.15 13.12
C ALA A 380 -29.90 2.36 13.00
N GLY A 381 -30.32 2.74 11.80
CA GLY A 381 -31.27 3.83 11.56
C GLY A 381 -30.65 5.22 11.57
N VAL A 382 -29.32 5.33 11.43
CA VAL A 382 -28.62 6.62 11.38
C VAL A 382 -28.98 7.38 10.10
N ASN A 383 -29.19 8.69 10.21
CA ASN A 383 -29.45 9.53 9.06
C ASN A 383 -28.20 9.69 8.19
N MET A 384 -28.18 8.99 7.07
CA MET A 384 -27.07 8.96 6.12
C MET A 384 -26.89 10.25 5.29
N VAL A 385 -27.81 11.21 5.37
CA VAL A 385 -27.77 12.47 4.58
C VAL A 385 -26.52 13.30 4.90
N SER A 386 -26.05 13.29 6.15
CA SER A 386 -24.83 13.99 6.56
C SER A 386 -23.55 13.18 6.31
N LEU A 387 -23.63 11.84 6.38
CA LEU A 387 -22.47 10.95 6.30
C LEU A 387 -22.05 10.61 4.86
N ARG A 388 -23.01 10.35 3.97
CA ARG A 388 -22.72 9.96 2.58
C ARG A 388 -21.85 10.97 1.84
N PRO A 389 -22.08 12.30 1.92
CA PRO A 389 -21.22 13.28 1.24
C PRO A 389 -19.74 13.27 1.70
N ILE A 390 -19.48 12.84 2.94
CA ILE A 390 -18.11 12.74 3.49
C ILE A 390 -17.48 11.42 3.02
N ALA A 391 -18.20 10.31 3.19
CA ALA A 391 -17.77 8.98 2.73
C ALA A 391 -17.45 8.96 1.22
N ASP A 392 -18.24 9.68 0.44
CA ASP A 392 -18.06 9.84 -1.00
C ASP A 392 -16.72 10.46 -1.40
N LYS A 393 -16.09 11.23 -0.49
CA LYS A 393 -14.79 11.85 -0.72
C LYS A 393 -13.62 10.96 -0.30
N VAL A 394 -13.89 9.85 0.39
CA VAL A 394 -12.84 8.95 0.89
C VAL A 394 -12.21 8.16 -0.24
N ALA A 395 -12.99 7.54 -1.13
CA ALA A 395 -12.41 6.84 -2.27
C ALA A 395 -11.88 7.85 -3.31
N LEU A 396 -10.59 7.76 -3.65
CA LEU A 396 -10.02 8.61 -4.70
C LEU A 396 -10.50 8.18 -6.08
N TYR A 397 -10.69 6.88 -6.29
CA TYR A 397 -11.11 6.32 -7.57
C TYR A 397 -12.32 5.41 -7.38
N ARG A 398 -13.42 5.75 -8.07
CA ARG A 398 -14.67 4.98 -8.03
C ARG A 398 -14.76 4.04 -9.22
N ILE A 399 -14.92 2.75 -8.95
CA ILE A 399 -15.08 1.71 -9.98
C ILE A 399 -16.58 1.44 -10.15
N ASN A 400 -17.23 2.22 -11.01
CA ASN A 400 -18.68 2.17 -11.23
C ASN A 400 -19.12 1.12 -12.27
N SER A 401 -18.19 0.52 -13.00
CA SER A 401 -18.46 -0.52 -13.98
C SER A 401 -17.28 -1.51 -13.99
N PRO A 402 -17.53 -2.83 -13.95
CA PRO A 402 -16.44 -3.79 -14.08
C PRO A 402 -15.84 -3.73 -15.50
N ILE A 403 -14.51 -3.81 -15.57
CA ILE A 403 -13.71 -3.90 -16.80
C ILE A 403 -14.11 -5.10 -17.64
#